data_AF-A0A2S9FHF2-F1
#
_entry.id   AF-A0A2S9FHF2-F1
#
_cell.length_a   1.000
_cell.length_b   1.000
_cell.length_c   1.000
_cell.angle_alpha   90.00
_cell.angle_beta   90.00
_cell.angle_gamma   90.00
#
_symmetry.space_group_name_H-M   'P 1'
#
loop_
_entity.id
_entity.type
_entity.pdbx_description
1 polymer ?
#
loop_
_entity_poly.entity_id
_entity_poly.type
_entity_poly.pdbx_seq_one_letter_code
_entity_poly.pdbx_strand_id
1 'polypeptide(L)'
;MAEQSGINANVVVTLDGHVHDPDVPLLHADDLAAVRGDGIFETLLIRDGRPCLLEAHLNRLAHSAHLVDLPAPDAPRWRAAVDVAVESWVAAGGEEGVLRLVYSRGREHGSAPTGYATIGKVPARVADVRRNGLAALTLDRGLASDGIDAMPWLLAGAKTLSYAVNMAALRHAERQGAGDVIFVSTDGHILEGPRSTVV
;
A
#
# COMPACT_ATOMS: atom_id res chain seq x y z
N MET A 1 -18.00 36.35 0.77
CA MET A 1 -17.21 35.41 1.59
C MET A 1 -16.93 34.20 0.72
N ALA A 2 -15.76 34.18 0.08
CA ALA A 2 -15.36 33.06 -0.77
C ALA A 2 -15.01 31.88 0.14
N GLU A 3 -15.73 30.79 -0.04
CA GLU A 3 -15.39 29.49 0.52
C GLU A 3 -13.99 29.13 -0.01
N GLN A 4 -13.01 29.07 0.89
CA GLN A 4 -11.72 28.48 0.59
C GLN A 4 -11.96 27.01 0.30
N SER A 5 -12.13 26.68 -0.98
CA SER A 5 -12.11 25.33 -1.51
C SER A 5 -10.77 24.72 -1.09
N GLY A 6 -10.77 24.02 0.04
CA GLY A 6 -9.59 23.38 0.58
C GLY A 6 -9.06 22.43 -0.49
N ILE A 7 -7.90 22.73 -1.05
CA ILE A 7 -7.25 21.91 -2.06
C ILE A 7 -7.15 20.50 -1.47
N ASN A 8 -7.90 19.56 -2.05
CA ASN A 8 -7.66 18.14 -1.87
C ASN A 8 -6.35 17.85 -2.59
N ALA A 9 -5.23 18.20 -1.96
CA ALA A 9 -3.94 17.85 -2.50
C ALA A 9 -3.88 16.32 -2.48
N ASN A 10 -4.07 15.71 -3.64
CA ASN A 10 -3.68 14.35 -3.93
C ASN A 10 -2.68 14.49 -5.07
N VAL A 11 -1.57 13.79 -4.97
CA VAL A 11 -0.53 13.80 -5.99
C VAL A 11 -0.51 12.44 -6.63
N VAL A 12 -0.43 12.40 -7.96
CA VAL A 12 -0.27 11.17 -8.74
C VAL A 12 0.90 11.39 -9.70
N VAL A 13 1.90 10.51 -9.66
CA VAL A 13 3.11 10.60 -10.50
C VAL A 13 3.41 9.24 -11.12
N THR A 14 3.57 9.19 -12.44
CA THR A 14 4.00 8.00 -13.17
C THR A 14 5.52 7.88 -13.22
N LEU A 15 6.05 6.69 -13.53
CA LEU A 15 7.52 6.44 -13.50
C LEU A 15 8.34 7.19 -14.56
N ASP A 16 7.69 7.84 -15.51
CA ASP A 16 8.30 8.80 -16.45
C ASP A 16 8.41 10.22 -15.87
N GLY A 17 7.99 10.41 -14.61
CA GLY A 17 8.04 11.69 -13.89
C GLY A 17 6.87 12.62 -14.17
N HIS A 18 5.86 12.19 -14.94
CA HIS A 18 4.68 13.03 -15.19
C HIS A 18 3.78 13.12 -13.96
N VAL A 19 3.42 14.34 -13.57
CA VAL A 19 2.38 14.61 -12.58
C VAL A 19 1.02 14.62 -13.29
N HIS A 20 0.06 13.88 -12.75
CA HIS A 20 -1.29 13.76 -13.30
C HIS A 20 -2.30 14.46 -12.40
N ASP A 21 -3.39 14.94 -13.00
CA ASP A 21 -4.56 15.38 -12.26
C ASP A 21 -5.18 14.19 -11.52
N PRO A 22 -5.30 14.22 -10.18
CA PRO A 22 -5.84 13.12 -9.40
C PRO A 22 -7.32 12.80 -9.70
N ASP A 23 -8.06 13.73 -10.31
CA ASP A 23 -9.47 13.55 -10.67
C ASP A 23 -9.65 12.98 -12.10
N VAL A 24 -8.55 12.78 -12.84
CA VAL A 24 -8.55 12.18 -14.18
C VAL A 24 -8.19 10.69 -14.10
N PRO A 25 -8.94 9.78 -14.78
CA PRO A 25 -8.62 8.36 -14.79
C PRO A 25 -7.22 8.05 -15.35
N LEU A 26 -6.40 7.36 -14.56
CA LEU A 26 -5.06 6.93 -14.96
C LEU A 26 -5.04 5.53 -15.59
N LEU A 27 -5.77 4.59 -14.98
CA LEU A 27 -5.74 3.18 -15.37
C LEU A 27 -6.74 2.90 -16.49
N HIS A 28 -6.35 2.02 -17.41
CA HIS A 28 -7.28 1.42 -18.35
C HIS A 28 -8.14 0.37 -17.64
N ALA A 29 -9.35 0.13 -18.16
CA ALA A 29 -10.29 -0.81 -17.58
C ALA A 29 -9.80 -2.28 -17.56
N ASP A 30 -8.80 -2.59 -18.39
CA ASP A 30 -8.16 -3.91 -18.51
C ASP A 30 -6.78 -3.98 -17.82
N ASP A 31 -6.43 -3.02 -16.96
CA ASP A 31 -5.22 -3.13 -16.13
C ASP A 31 -5.42 -4.22 -15.06
N LEU A 32 -4.46 -5.13 -14.96
CA LEU A 32 -4.48 -6.27 -14.06
C LEU A 32 -4.46 -5.88 -12.58
N ALA A 33 -4.04 -4.65 -12.23
CA ALA A 33 -4.24 -4.09 -10.90
C ALA A 33 -5.72 -4.07 -10.51
N ALA A 34 -6.59 -3.64 -11.43
CA ALA A 34 -8.01 -3.50 -11.20
C ALA A 34 -8.76 -4.82 -11.43
N VAL A 35 -8.42 -5.53 -12.52
CA VAL A 35 -9.14 -6.74 -12.93
C VAL A 35 -8.85 -7.92 -12.02
N ARG A 36 -7.61 -8.05 -11.52
CA ARG A 36 -7.15 -9.23 -10.76
C ARG A 36 -6.50 -8.90 -9.42
N GLY A 37 -6.14 -7.64 -9.16
CA GLY A 37 -5.24 -7.31 -8.05
C GLY A 37 -3.83 -7.90 -8.24
N ASP A 38 -3.42 -8.13 -9.49
CA ASP A 38 -2.14 -8.74 -9.87
C ASP A 38 -1.06 -7.65 -9.97
N GLY A 39 -0.48 -7.41 -8.81
CA GLY A 39 0.53 -6.40 -8.59
C GLY A 39 0.93 -6.34 -7.13
N ILE A 40 1.90 -5.48 -6.85
CA ILE A 40 2.45 -5.22 -5.52
C ILE A 40 2.33 -3.76 -5.16
N PHE A 41 2.45 -3.46 -3.88
CA PHE A 41 2.48 -2.07 -3.43
C PHE A 41 3.33 -1.86 -2.19
N GLU A 42 3.74 -0.60 -2.02
CA GLU A 42 4.30 -0.10 -0.77
C GLU A 42 3.49 1.05 -0.21
N THR A 43 3.62 1.29 1.09
CA THR A 43 3.03 2.44 1.77
C THR A 43 4.03 3.03 2.74
N LEU A 44 4.33 4.31 2.55
CA LEU A 44 5.33 5.06 3.30
C LEU A 44 4.67 6.28 3.93
N LEU A 45 5.20 6.69 5.08
CA LEU A 45 4.87 7.97 5.69
C LEU A 45 5.76 9.05 5.05
N ILE A 46 5.15 10.14 4.60
CA ILE A 46 5.85 11.41 4.42
C ILE A 46 5.81 12.16 5.73
N ARG A 47 6.97 12.58 6.23
CA ARG A 47 7.12 13.40 7.43
C ARG A 47 8.27 14.37 7.22
N ASP A 48 8.11 15.61 7.66
CA ASP A 48 9.11 16.67 7.52
C ASP A 48 9.62 16.81 6.07
N GLY A 49 8.69 16.71 5.12
CA GLY A 49 8.97 16.82 3.68
C GLY A 49 9.75 15.65 3.08
N ARG A 50 9.84 14.49 3.75
CA ARG A 50 10.62 13.32 3.27
C ARG A 50 9.89 12.00 3.46
N PRO A 51 10.08 11.01 2.56
CA PRO A 51 9.58 9.66 2.77
C PRO A 51 10.42 8.93 3.82
N CYS A 52 9.78 8.41 4.87
CA CYS A 52 10.44 7.59 5.87
C CYS A 52 10.86 6.23 5.28
N LEU A 53 12.14 5.86 5.48
CA LEU A 53 12.67 4.53 5.15
C LEU A 53 12.53 4.11 3.68
N LEU A 54 12.59 5.06 2.73
CA LEU A 54 12.39 4.81 1.30
C LEU A 54 13.16 3.59 0.78
N GLU A 55 14.45 3.47 1.09
CA GLU A 55 15.28 2.37 0.62
C GLU A 55 14.81 0.99 1.13
N ALA A 56 14.37 0.90 2.39
CA ALA A 56 13.85 -0.35 2.94
C ALA A 56 12.55 -0.75 2.23
N HIS A 57 11.69 0.22 1.93
CA HIS A 57 10.47 0.00 1.16
C HIS A 57 10.76 -0.40 -0.29
N LEU A 58 11.71 0.23 -0.97
CA LEU A 58 12.10 -0.16 -2.34
C LEU A 58 12.70 -1.57 -2.38
N ASN A 59 13.50 -1.94 -1.38
CA ASN A 59 14.03 -3.30 -1.27
C ASN A 59 12.89 -4.33 -1.10
N ARG A 60 11.88 -4.04 -0.26
CA ARG A 60 10.72 -4.91 -0.10
C ARG A 60 9.80 -4.94 -1.33
N LEU A 61 9.69 -3.82 -2.05
CA LEU A 61 8.99 -3.76 -3.34
C LEU A 61 9.68 -4.69 -4.35
N ALA A 62 11.01 -4.63 -4.47
CA ALA A 62 11.77 -5.52 -5.34
C ALA A 62 11.65 -7.00 -4.92
N HIS A 63 11.67 -7.29 -3.62
CA HIS A 63 11.45 -8.64 -3.11
C HIS A 63 10.03 -9.16 -3.43
N SER A 64 9.00 -8.34 -3.22
CA SER A 64 7.63 -8.70 -3.57
C SER A 64 7.47 -8.91 -5.08
N ALA A 65 8.12 -8.08 -5.91
CA ALA A 65 8.10 -8.23 -7.37
C ALA A 65 8.68 -9.57 -7.80
N HIS A 66 9.80 -9.97 -7.18
CA HIS A 66 10.40 -11.28 -7.42
C HIS A 66 9.46 -12.43 -7.06
N LEU A 67 8.82 -12.39 -5.89
CA LEU A 67 7.90 -13.44 -5.44
C LEU A 67 6.66 -13.60 -6.34
N VAL A 68 6.23 -12.54 -7.03
CA VAL A 68 5.07 -12.56 -7.92
C VAL A 68 5.43 -12.59 -9.40
N ASP A 69 6.67 -12.90 -9.75
CA ASP A 69 7.16 -12.94 -11.13
C ASP A 69 6.89 -11.65 -11.93
N LEU A 70 7.03 -10.49 -11.30
CA LEU A 70 7.07 -9.20 -11.99
C LEU A 70 8.51 -8.84 -12.39
N PRO A 71 8.71 -8.04 -13.45
CA PRO A 71 10.01 -7.47 -13.75
C PRO A 71 10.57 -6.71 -12.54
N ALA A 72 11.89 -6.75 -12.35
CA ALA A 72 12.52 -6.04 -11.24
C ALA A 72 12.24 -4.53 -11.33
N PRO A 73 11.75 -3.88 -10.26
CA PRO A 73 11.54 -2.43 -10.26
C PRO A 73 12.83 -1.66 -10.51
N ASP A 74 12.80 -0.71 -11.45
CA ASP A 74 13.91 0.21 -11.70
C ASP A 74 13.99 1.22 -10.54
N ALA A 75 14.88 0.93 -9.57
CA ALA A 75 14.99 1.73 -8.36
C ALA A 75 15.33 3.21 -8.62
N PRO A 76 16.26 3.57 -9.53
CA PRO A 76 16.45 4.97 -9.96
C PRO A 76 15.17 5.66 -10.44
N ARG A 77 14.35 5.02 -11.30
CA ARG A 77 13.08 5.61 -11.76
C ARG A 77 12.08 5.78 -10.63
N TRP A 78 11.99 4.81 -9.72
CA TRP A 78 11.13 4.92 -8.54
C TRP A 78 11.55 6.07 -7.63
N ARG A 79 12.85 6.26 -7.38
CA ARG A 79 13.33 7.41 -6.59
C ARG A 79 12.95 8.73 -7.26
N ALA A 80 13.20 8.86 -8.56
CA ALA A 80 12.84 10.08 -9.30
C ALA A 80 11.34 10.39 -9.22
N ALA A 81 10.46 9.39 -9.41
CA ALA A 81 9.02 9.59 -9.29
C ALA A 81 8.58 9.96 -7.86
N VAL A 82 9.24 9.38 -6.84
CA VAL A 82 9.00 9.74 -5.44
C VAL A 82 9.43 11.17 -5.14
N ASP A 83 10.59 11.60 -5.63
CA ASP A 83 11.08 12.97 -5.45
C ASP A 83 10.08 13.97 -6.05
N VAL A 84 9.64 13.76 -7.29
CA VAL A 84 8.62 14.59 -7.96
C VAL A 84 7.31 14.61 -7.17
N ALA A 85 6.87 13.46 -6.65
CA ALA A 85 5.64 13.37 -5.88
C ALA A 85 5.74 14.16 -4.57
N VAL A 86 6.86 14.02 -3.86
CA VAL A 86 7.11 14.69 -2.57
C VAL A 86 7.25 16.20 -2.77
N GLU A 87 7.96 16.65 -3.79
CA GLU A 87 8.07 18.07 -4.15
C GLU A 87 6.70 18.68 -4.44
N SER A 88 5.87 17.99 -5.23
CA SER A 88 4.50 18.43 -5.54
C SER A 88 3.62 18.49 -4.29
N TRP A 89 3.74 17.51 -3.39
CA TRP A 89 3.00 17.47 -2.13
C TRP A 89 3.36 18.63 -1.20
N VAL A 90 4.66 18.89 -1.02
CA VAL A 90 5.16 19.98 -0.16
C VAL A 90 4.81 21.34 -0.77
N ALA A 91 4.94 21.50 -2.09
CA ALA A 91 4.58 22.73 -2.79
C ALA A 91 3.09 23.07 -2.66
N ALA A 92 2.22 22.05 -2.55
CA ALA A 92 0.80 22.20 -2.28
C ALA A 92 0.46 22.45 -0.79
N GLY A 93 1.46 22.61 0.08
CA GLY A 93 1.29 22.84 1.52
C GLY A 93 1.00 21.57 2.32
N GLY A 94 1.32 20.40 1.78
CA GLY A 94 1.17 19.13 2.47
C GLY A 94 2.18 18.94 3.61
N GLU A 95 1.70 18.52 4.78
CA GLU A 95 2.54 18.16 5.94
C GLU A 95 2.79 16.64 5.95
N GLU A 96 2.26 15.90 6.94
CA GLU A 96 2.29 14.43 6.91
C GLU A 96 1.40 13.89 5.77
N GLY A 97 1.95 12.93 5.02
CA GLY A 97 1.28 12.30 3.88
C GLY A 97 1.44 10.79 3.87
N VAL A 98 0.55 10.10 3.19
CA VAL A 98 0.66 8.67 2.90
C VAL A 98 1.08 8.52 1.45
N LEU A 99 2.36 8.22 1.23
CA LEU A 99 2.90 7.86 -0.07
C LEU A 99 2.60 6.38 -0.32
N ARG A 100 2.06 6.06 -1.50
CA ARG A 100 1.91 4.69 -1.99
C ARG A 100 2.65 4.52 -3.29
N LEU A 101 3.34 3.40 -3.42
CA LEU A 101 3.97 2.96 -4.67
C LEU A 101 3.15 1.78 -5.16
N VAL A 102 2.66 1.82 -6.41
CA VAL A 102 1.85 0.76 -6.99
C VAL A 102 2.54 0.24 -8.24
N TYR A 103 2.73 -1.07 -8.32
CA TYR A 103 3.37 -1.73 -9.46
C TYR A 103 2.58 -2.98 -9.86
N SER A 104 1.90 -2.92 -11.01
CA SER A 104 1.06 -4.00 -11.52
C SER A 104 1.68 -4.69 -12.72
N ARG A 105 1.16 -5.86 -13.08
CA ARG A 105 1.57 -6.58 -14.30
C ARG A 105 1.25 -5.82 -15.59
N GLY A 106 0.46 -4.75 -15.53
CA GLY A 106 0.01 -3.99 -16.69
C GLY A 106 -1.31 -4.50 -17.24
N ARG A 107 -1.59 -4.25 -18.51
CA ARG A 107 -2.84 -4.59 -19.19
C ARG A 107 -2.86 -6.05 -19.65
N GLU A 108 -4.05 -6.66 -19.70
CA GLU A 108 -4.25 -8.07 -20.07
C GLU A 108 -3.61 -8.48 -21.41
N HIS A 109 -3.50 -7.56 -22.37
CA HIS A 109 -3.02 -7.83 -23.73
C HIS A 109 -1.49 -7.67 -23.92
N GLY A 110 -0.71 -7.82 -22.84
CA GLY A 110 0.76 -7.91 -22.91
C GLY A 110 1.50 -6.57 -22.92
N SER A 111 1.11 -5.61 -22.08
CA SER A 111 1.83 -4.34 -21.94
C SER A 111 3.05 -4.46 -21.01
N ALA A 112 3.88 -3.41 -21.01
CA ALA A 112 4.81 -3.19 -19.90
C ALA A 112 4.03 -3.06 -18.57
N PRO A 113 4.68 -3.38 -17.42
CA PRO A 113 4.12 -3.16 -16.09
C PRO A 113 3.66 -1.71 -15.88
N THR A 114 2.54 -1.53 -15.17
CA THR A 114 2.06 -0.19 -14.79
C THR A 114 2.68 0.20 -13.46
N GLY A 115 3.30 1.38 -13.39
CA GLY A 115 3.95 1.89 -12.19
C GLY A 115 3.61 3.35 -11.91
N TYR A 116 3.20 3.66 -10.69
CA TYR A 116 2.91 5.02 -10.26
C TYR A 116 3.04 5.20 -8.74
N ALA A 117 3.26 6.44 -8.32
CA ALA A 117 3.24 6.88 -6.94
C ALA A 117 2.02 7.76 -6.68
N THR A 118 1.43 7.66 -5.50
CA THR A 118 0.39 8.59 -5.03
C THR A 118 0.70 9.13 -3.66
N ILE A 119 0.42 10.41 -3.39
CA ILE A 119 0.43 10.98 -2.03
C ILE A 119 -0.94 11.54 -1.71
N GLY A 120 -1.45 11.24 -0.52
CA GLY A 120 -2.64 11.87 0.03
C GLY A 120 -2.54 12.06 1.54
N LYS A 121 -3.53 12.71 2.14
CA LYS A 121 -3.55 12.99 3.59
C LYS A 121 -3.52 11.71 4.42
N VAL A 122 -2.83 11.78 5.57
CA VAL A 122 -2.93 10.75 6.60
C VAL A 122 -4.37 10.71 7.13
N PRO A 123 -5.06 9.55 7.10
CA PRO A 123 -6.42 9.46 7.63
C PRO A 123 -6.48 9.79 9.12
N ALA A 124 -7.51 10.54 9.56
CA ALA A 124 -7.66 10.96 10.96
C ALA A 124 -7.60 9.79 11.98
N ARG A 125 -8.12 8.61 11.60
CA ARG A 125 -8.04 7.38 12.41
C ARG A 125 -6.61 7.00 12.80
N VAL A 126 -5.60 7.35 12.00
CA VAL A 126 -4.20 7.01 12.27
C VAL A 126 -3.69 7.82 13.46
N ALA A 127 -4.03 9.11 13.53
CA ALA A 127 -3.63 9.97 14.65
C ALA A 127 -4.28 9.52 15.96
N ASP A 128 -5.55 9.08 15.89
CA ASP A 128 -6.25 8.56 17.06
C ASP A 128 -5.61 7.26 17.59
N VAL A 129 -5.38 6.28 16.72
CA VAL A 129 -4.71 5.02 17.08
C VAL A 129 -3.31 5.26 17.66
N ARG A 130 -2.52 6.17 17.09
CA ARG A 130 -1.18 6.50 17.60
C ARG A 130 -1.21 7.05 19.02
N ARG A 131 -2.23 7.83 19.38
CA ARG A 131 -2.36 8.50 20.69
C ARG A 131 -3.03 7.61 21.73
N ASN A 132 -4.09 6.91 21.33
CA ASN A 132 -5.03 6.26 22.24
C ASN A 132 -4.98 4.73 22.17
N GLY A 133 -4.27 4.15 21.20
CA GLY A 133 -4.33 2.72 20.92
C GLY A 133 -5.64 2.29 20.26
N LEU A 134 -5.87 0.99 20.21
CA LEU A 134 -7.11 0.37 19.73
C LEU A 134 -7.36 -0.97 20.42
N ALA A 135 -8.61 -1.46 20.37
CA ALA A 135 -8.95 -2.84 20.69
C ALA A 135 -8.79 -3.72 19.44
N ALA A 136 -8.23 -4.92 19.59
CA ALA A 136 -8.06 -5.90 18.50
C ALA A 136 -8.71 -7.24 18.86
N LEU A 137 -9.20 -7.96 17.84
CA LEU A 137 -9.65 -9.34 17.97
C LEU A 137 -8.58 -10.30 17.51
N THR A 138 -8.52 -11.48 18.12
CA THR A 138 -7.83 -12.61 17.51
C THR A 138 -8.76 -13.32 16.52
N LEU A 139 -8.27 -13.61 15.32
CA LEU A 139 -8.98 -14.39 14.31
C LEU A 139 -8.10 -15.50 13.77
N ASP A 140 -8.69 -16.68 13.54
CA ASP A 140 -8.02 -17.78 12.84
C ASP A 140 -7.73 -17.37 11.38
N ARG A 141 -6.48 -17.51 10.95
CA ARG A 141 -6.03 -17.20 9.59
C ARG A 141 -6.29 -18.33 8.60
N GLY A 142 -6.53 -19.54 9.10
CA GLY A 142 -6.68 -20.77 8.32
C GLY A 142 -5.37 -21.32 7.76
N LEU A 143 -4.22 -20.87 8.28
CA LEU A 143 -2.88 -21.29 7.85
C LEU A 143 -2.08 -21.79 9.06
N ALA A 144 -1.31 -22.86 8.86
CA ALA A 144 -0.30 -23.32 9.83
C ALA A 144 0.89 -22.36 9.86
N SER A 145 1.62 -22.33 10.98
CA SER A 145 2.76 -21.42 11.16
C SER A 145 3.94 -21.72 10.22
N ASP A 146 4.08 -22.97 9.77
CA ASP A 146 5.06 -23.44 8.78
C ASP A 146 4.57 -23.35 7.33
N GLY A 147 3.37 -22.79 7.11
CA GLY A 147 2.71 -22.77 5.81
C GLY A 147 3.47 -22.02 4.71
N ILE A 148 4.36 -21.09 5.07
CA ILE A 148 5.18 -20.33 4.11
C ILE A 148 6.12 -21.28 3.35
N ASP A 149 6.79 -22.19 4.05
CA ASP A 149 7.76 -23.11 3.45
C ASP A 149 7.06 -24.24 2.70
N ALA A 150 5.93 -24.72 3.24
CA ALA A 150 5.17 -25.82 2.67
C ALA A 150 4.32 -25.44 1.44
N MET A 151 3.91 -24.17 1.35
CA MET A 151 2.96 -23.69 0.33
C MET A 151 3.42 -22.37 -0.32
N PRO A 152 4.56 -22.36 -1.04
CA PRO A 152 5.13 -21.13 -1.61
C PRO A 152 4.20 -20.42 -2.62
N TRP A 153 3.27 -21.15 -3.26
CA TRP A 153 2.27 -20.58 -4.16
C TRP A 153 1.23 -19.68 -3.47
N LEU A 154 1.16 -19.68 -2.13
CA LEU A 154 0.32 -18.75 -1.38
C LEU A 154 0.92 -17.34 -1.30
N LEU A 155 2.17 -17.16 -1.75
CA LEU A 155 2.84 -15.87 -1.85
C LEU A 155 2.93 -15.14 -0.50
N ALA A 156 3.02 -15.90 0.59
CA ALA A 156 3.27 -15.34 1.92
C ALA A 156 4.61 -14.59 1.90
N GLY A 157 4.61 -13.35 2.37
CA GLY A 157 5.76 -12.44 2.29
C GLY A 157 5.72 -11.45 1.10
N ALA A 158 4.90 -11.69 0.08
CA ALA A 158 4.66 -10.72 -0.99
C ALA A 158 3.59 -9.69 -0.58
N LYS A 159 3.90 -8.40 -0.71
CA LYS A 159 2.95 -7.32 -0.42
C LYS A 159 2.08 -6.99 -1.64
N THR A 160 1.08 -7.84 -1.91
CA THR A 160 0.26 -7.76 -3.13
C THR A 160 -0.91 -6.78 -3.04
N LEU A 161 -1.45 -6.37 -4.19
CA LEU A 161 -2.65 -5.54 -4.30
C LEU A 161 -3.96 -6.30 -3.95
N SER A 162 -3.90 -7.63 -3.85
CA SER A 162 -5.04 -8.51 -3.55
C SER A 162 -5.46 -8.47 -2.07
N TYR A 163 -5.90 -7.30 -1.61
CA TYR A 163 -6.12 -6.97 -0.19
C TYR A 163 -7.56 -7.20 0.31
N ALA A 164 -8.41 -7.85 -0.49
CA ALA A 164 -9.84 -8.00 -0.19
C ALA A 164 -10.09 -8.72 1.14
N VAL A 165 -9.34 -9.78 1.44
CA VAL A 165 -9.45 -10.56 2.69
C VAL A 165 -9.03 -9.72 3.90
N ASN A 166 -7.91 -8.99 3.80
CA ASN A 166 -7.45 -8.08 4.86
C ASN A 166 -8.52 -7.04 5.20
N MET A 167 -9.15 -6.47 4.16
CA MET A 167 -10.22 -5.49 4.37
C MET A 167 -11.51 -6.12 4.89
N ALA A 168 -11.83 -7.36 4.50
CA ALA A 168 -12.97 -8.09 5.04
C ALA A 168 -12.80 -8.41 6.53
N ALA A 169 -11.61 -8.81 6.96
CA ALA A 169 -11.26 -9.06 8.36
C ALA A 169 -11.41 -7.79 9.21
N LEU A 170 -10.91 -6.64 8.72
CA LEU A 170 -11.08 -5.35 9.41
C LEU A 170 -12.55 -4.94 9.54
N ARG A 171 -13.35 -5.08 8.47
CA ARG A 171 -14.79 -4.81 8.54
C ARG A 171 -15.52 -5.77 9.48
N HIS A 172 -15.06 -7.02 9.58
CA HIS A 172 -15.59 -7.97 10.55
C HIS A 172 -15.30 -7.52 11.98
N ALA A 173 -14.06 -7.16 12.29
CA ALA A 173 -13.67 -6.64 13.59
C ALA A 173 -14.45 -5.39 13.99
N GLU A 174 -14.66 -4.47 13.04
CA GLU A 174 -15.46 -3.25 13.27
C GLU A 174 -16.89 -3.57 13.68
N ARG A 175 -17.54 -4.55 13.02
CA ARG A 175 -18.89 -5.03 13.41
C ARG A 175 -18.95 -5.64 14.81
N GLN A 176 -17.81 -6.03 15.36
CA GLN A 176 -17.66 -6.59 16.70
C GLN A 176 -17.10 -5.56 17.71
N GLY A 177 -16.98 -4.28 17.32
CA GLY A 177 -16.49 -3.21 18.19
C GLY A 177 -14.97 -3.14 18.35
N ALA A 178 -14.20 -3.80 17.47
CA ALA A 178 -12.74 -3.75 17.47
C ALA A 178 -12.18 -2.97 16.27
N GLY A 179 -11.03 -2.32 16.46
CA GLY A 179 -10.38 -1.47 15.45
C GLY A 179 -9.35 -2.19 14.57
N ASP A 180 -8.94 -3.40 14.96
CA ASP A 180 -7.99 -4.22 14.20
C ASP A 180 -8.12 -5.72 14.53
N VAL A 181 -7.29 -6.53 13.88
CA VAL A 181 -7.21 -7.99 14.07
C VAL A 181 -5.76 -8.40 14.32
N ILE A 182 -5.56 -9.43 15.15
CA ILE A 182 -4.35 -10.23 15.23
C ILE A 182 -4.69 -11.61 14.69
N PHE A 183 -4.04 -12.00 13.58
CA PHE A 183 -4.21 -13.33 13.02
C PHE A 183 -3.46 -14.36 13.86
N VAL A 184 -4.10 -15.51 14.06
CA VAL A 184 -3.55 -16.67 14.74
C VAL A 184 -3.56 -17.84 13.77
N SER A 185 -2.49 -18.63 13.75
CA SER A 185 -2.38 -19.84 12.93
C SER A 185 -3.25 -20.98 13.50
N THR A 186 -3.47 -22.00 12.68
CA THR A 186 -4.23 -23.20 13.08
C THR A 186 -3.55 -24.02 14.18
N ASP A 187 -2.24 -23.84 14.36
CA ASP A 187 -1.42 -24.46 15.41
C ASP A 187 -1.19 -23.53 16.62
N GLY A 188 -1.93 -22.40 16.71
CA GLY A 188 -2.01 -21.56 17.90
C GLY A 188 -0.94 -20.48 18.06
N HIS A 189 -0.17 -20.18 17.01
CA HIS A 189 0.86 -19.14 17.02
C HIS A 189 0.30 -17.79 16.54
N ILE A 190 0.79 -16.70 17.14
CA ILE A 190 0.52 -15.34 16.65
C ILE A 190 1.24 -15.15 15.32
N LEU A 191 0.53 -14.60 14.33
CA LEU A 191 1.07 -14.22 13.04
C LEU A 191 1.24 -12.69 12.96
N GLU A 192 0.32 -12.02 12.28
CA GLU A 192 0.37 -10.57 12.00
C GLU A 192 -1.04 -9.96 12.06
N GLY A 193 -1.14 -8.65 11.95
CA GLY A 193 -2.41 -7.99 11.67
C GLY A 193 -2.66 -7.85 10.16
N PRO A 194 -3.89 -7.59 9.71
CA PRO A 194 -4.22 -7.37 8.29
C PRO A 194 -3.43 -6.23 7.61
N ARG A 195 -2.81 -5.35 8.40
CA ARG A 195 -2.07 -4.16 7.95
C ARG A 195 -0.90 -3.77 8.85
N SER A 196 -0.43 -4.66 9.71
CA SER A 196 0.55 -4.35 10.75
C SER A 196 1.29 -5.60 11.24
N THR A 197 2.50 -5.41 11.76
CA THR A 197 3.27 -6.44 12.47
C THR A 197 2.96 -6.37 13.97
N VAL A 198 2.87 -7.52 14.65
CA VAL A 198 2.73 -7.61 16.12
C VAL A 198 4.14 -7.62 16.74
N VAL A 199 4.35 -6.85 17.82
CA VAL A 199 5.63 -6.71 18.54
C VAL A 199 5.45 -6.83 20.04
#